data_AF-A0A914WLA0-F1
#
_entry.id   AF-A0A914WLA0-F1
#
_cell.length_a   1.000
_cell.length_b   1.000
_cell.length_c   1.000
_cell.angle_alpha   90.00
_cell.angle_beta   90.00
_cell.angle_gamma   90.00
#
_symmetry.space_group_name_H-M   'P 1'
#
loop_
_entity.id
_entity.type
_entity.pdbx_description
1 polymer ?
#
loop_
_entity_poly.entity_id
_entity_poly.type
_entity_poly.pdbx_seq_one_letter_code
_entity_poly.pdbx_strand_id
1 'polypeptide(L)'
;MTSNYQVMRSILNTYSMYRGSKLIGPAMGSPFSRQYKEFIEAGGLDYVDAVTFHHYYGPGEGQKLSFFFDPVVLDSLVPVLQRAVSLVKRTSGNKRKQVWLGETASSYNGGTAGISNSYAAGFMWMDKLGLCALNGIDAVFRHTFFMGNYAMTNDDTNPNPDYWLSLLYRTLIGEQVLNVKSNLGGEGAGPMQVRFYAHKNQTHTILFGMNLLNETVRVEVSGQSEPVTQYLLEPKEGNVTSTRVLLNGRELIFDGKRSPSVTNMGVLVTPPIEVPSKRYGMWVWRN
;
A
#
# COMPACT_ATOMS: atom_id res chain seq x y z
N MET A 1 28.91 -3.82 6.58
CA MET A 1 27.64 -3.06 6.76
C MET A 1 27.22 -3.02 8.22
N THR A 2 27.06 -4.16 8.89
CA THR A 2 26.64 -4.22 10.31
C THR A 2 27.51 -3.41 11.26
N SER A 3 28.84 -3.44 11.11
CA SER A 3 29.78 -2.63 11.88
C SER A 3 29.49 -1.12 11.81
N ASN A 4 29.07 -0.61 10.64
CA ASN A 4 28.73 0.81 10.49
C ASN A 4 27.46 1.18 11.29
N TYR A 5 26.47 0.27 11.35
CA TYR A 5 25.27 0.47 12.16
C TYR A 5 25.58 0.42 13.66
N GLN A 6 26.51 -0.44 14.08
CA GLN A 6 27.01 -0.47 15.45
C GLN A 6 27.69 0.86 15.83
N VAL A 7 28.57 1.36 14.96
CA VAL A 7 29.24 2.67 15.15
C VAL A 7 28.21 3.79 15.24
N MET A 8 27.25 3.84 14.32
CA MET A 8 26.18 4.84 14.34
C MET A 8 25.35 4.76 15.64
N ARG A 9 24.97 3.55 16.07
CA ARG A 9 24.26 3.37 17.34
C ARG A 9 25.07 3.86 18.53
N SER A 10 26.38 3.62 18.55
CA SER A 10 27.28 4.13 19.59
C SER A 10 27.32 5.65 19.62
N ILE A 11 27.43 6.29 18.44
CA ILE A 11 27.40 7.75 18.30
C ILE A 11 26.08 8.33 18.83
N LEU A 12 24.93 7.77 18.42
CA LEU A 12 23.62 8.22 18.91
C LEU A 12 23.48 8.08 20.43
N ASN A 13 23.99 7.00 21.02
CA ASN A 13 23.92 6.76 22.46
C ASN A 13 24.84 7.68 23.28
N THR A 14 25.93 8.17 22.67
CA THR A 14 26.92 9.05 23.31
C THR A 14 26.32 10.40 23.67
N TYR A 15 25.50 10.97 22.79
CA TYR A 15 24.89 12.27 23.00
C TYR A 15 23.48 12.11 23.58
N SER A 16 23.25 12.67 24.78
CA SER A 16 21.95 12.59 25.48
C SER A 16 20.77 13.03 24.61
N MET A 17 20.98 14.07 23.79
CA MET A 17 20.00 14.59 22.83
C MET A 17 19.53 13.57 21.79
N TYR A 18 20.38 12.60 21.42
CA TYR A 18 20.12 11.64 20.34
C TYR A 18 19.95 10.19 20.82
N ARG A 19 20.08 9.93 22.13
CA ARG A 19 19.98 8.59 22.70
C ARG A 19 18.63 7.91 22.42
N GLY A 20 17.57 8.70 22.27
CA GLY A 20 16.22 8.22 21.92
C GLY A 20 15.96 8.07 20.41
N SER A 21 16.90 8.45 19.55
CA SER A 21 16.71 8.44 18.10
C SER A 21 16.56 7.03 17.55
N LYS A 22 15.62 6.88 16.62
CA LYS A 22 15.45 5.65 15.85
C LYS A 22 16.55 5.51 14.80
N LEU A 23 17.10 4.30 14.68
CA LEU A 23 18.01 3.94 13.58
C LEU A 23 17.35 2.85 12.75
N ILE A 24 17.19 3.07 11.46
CA ILE A 24 16.52 2.15 10.53
C ILE A 24 17.49 1.72 9.44
N GLY A 25 17.35 0.49 8.95
CA GLY A 25 18.27 -0.07 7.96
C GLY A 25 17.98 -1.54 7.66
N PRO A 26 18.62 -2.17 6.68
CA PRO A 26 19.74 -1.66 5.88
C PRO A 26 19.34 -0.90 4.61
N ALA A 27 18.05 -0.66 4.35
CA ALA A 27 17.55 0.01 3.14
C ALA A 27 17.98 -0.69 1.83
N MET A 28 17.91 -2.03 1.81
CA MET A 28 18.32 -2.81 0.66
C MET A 28 17.23 -2.92 -0.39
N GLY A 29 17.63 -2.84 -1.67
CA GLY A 29 16.71 -2.90 -2.81
C GLY A 29 15.82 -4.15 -2.88
N SER A 30 16.20 -5.24 -2.19
CA SER A 30 15.42 -6.46 -2.11
C SER A 30 15.88 -7.32 -0.92
N PRO A 31 14.97 -8.06 -0.25
CA PRO A 31 15.32 -9.05 0.76
C PRO A 31 15.97 -10.32 0.20
N PHE A 32 16.07 -10.43 -1.13
CA PHE A 32 16.86 -11.46 -1.82
C PHE A 32 18.32 -11.06 -2.05
N SER A 33 18.70 -9.80 -1.77
CA SER A 33 20.09 -9.39 -1.91
C SER A 33 20.99 -10.09 -0.89
N ARG A 34 22.24 -10.34 -1.27
CA ARG A 34 23.25 -10.93 -0.39
C ARG A 34 23.44 -10.07 0.87
N GLN A 35 23.48 -8.75 0.67
CA GLN A 35 23.71 -7.75 1.70
C GLN A 35 22.59 -7.71 2.75
N TYR A 36 21.33 -7.87 2.35
CA TYR A 36 20.21 -7.94 3.30
C TYR A 36 20.35 -9.15 4.22
N LYS A 37 20.67 -10.31 3.63
CA LYS A 37 20.90 -11.55 4.38
C LYS A 37 22.12 -11.44 5.31
N GLU A 38 23.26 -11.02 4.79
CA GLU A 38 24.50 -10.86 5.56
C GLU A 38 24.32 -9.86 6.71
N PHE A 39 23.60 -8.76 6.50
CA PHE A 39 23.33 -7.79 7.56
C PHE A 39 22.58 -8.43 8.73
N ILE A 40 21.53 -9.22 8.45
CA ILE A 40 20.71 -9.89 9.46
C ILE A 40 21.51 -10.98 10.17
N GLU A 41 22.20 -11.84 9.43
CA GLU A 41 22.97 -12.96 9.99
C GLU A 41 24.18 -12.51 10.81
N ALA A 42 24.77 -11.34 10.48
CA ALA A 42 25.86 -10.74 11.25
C ALA A 42 25.40 -9.96 12.49
N GLY A 43 24.14 -10.07 12.92
CA GLY A 43 23.62 -9.41 14.13
C GLY A 43 23.15 -7.97 13.93
N GLY A 44 22.89 -7.54 12.69
CA GLY A 44 22.45 -6.17 12.37
C GLY A 44 21.16 -5.75 13.07
N LEU A 45 20.32 -6.72 13.42
CA LEU A 45 19.03 -6.50 14.11
C LEU A 45 19.18 -5.82 15.48
N ASP A 46 20.33 -5.97 16.16
CA ASP A 46 20.56 -5.38 17.48
C ASP A 46 20.81 -3.87 17.43
N TYR A 47 21.19 -3.35 16.26
CA TYR A 47 21.56 -1.94 16.12
C TYR A 47 20.44 -1.08 15.53
N VAL A 48 19.48 -1.69 14.82
CA VAL A 48 18.34 -1.00 14.20
C VAL A 48 17.04 -1.21 14.96
N ASP A 49 16.19 -0.19 14.98
CA ASP A 49 14.82 -0.26 15.51
C ASP A 49 13.88 -1.01 14.55
N ALA A 50 14.07 -0.84 13.25
CA ALA A 50 13.30 -1.50 12.19
C ALA A 50 14.20 -1.93 11.04
N VAL A 51 13.85 -3.08 10.45
CA VAL A 51 14.55 -3.65 9.29
C VAL A 51 13.90 -3.17 8.02
N THR A 52 14.65 -2.50 7.14
CA THR A 52 14.12 -1.89 5.92
C THR A 52 14.63 -2.56 4.65
N PHE A 53 13.73 -2.70 3.69
CA PHE A 53 14.03 -3.06 2.30
C PHE A 53 13.14 -2.23 1.36
N HIS A 54 13.46 -2.22 0.07
CA HIS A 54 12.72 -1.48 -0.95
C HIS A 54 11.99 -2.44 -1.90
N HIS A 55 11.00 -1.93 -2.64
CA HIS A 55 10.33 -2.70 -3.69
C HIS A 55 9.74 -1.81 -4.78
N TYR A 56 9.91 -2.22 -6.03
CA TYR A 56 9.22 -1.66 -7.19
C TYR A 56 8.79 -2.85 -8.07
N TYR A 57 7.63 -2.77 -8.73
CA TYR A 57 7.14 -3.87 -9.54
C TYR A 57 7.94 -4.07 -10.83
N GLY A 58 8.57 -3.00 -11.37
CA GLY A 58 9.32 -3.06 -12.62
C GLY A 58 9.99 -1.73 -12.98
N PRO A 59 10.66 -1.64 -14.14
CA PRO A 59 11.28 -0.39 -14.62
C PRO A 59 10.24 0.68 -14.95
N GLY A 60 10.63 1.95 -14.82
CA GLY A 60 9.80 3.07 -15.25
C GLY A 60 9.60 3.09 -16.76
N GLU A 61 10.65 2.80 -17.53
CA GLU A 61 10.63 2.81 -18.99
C GLU A 61 9.95 1.57 -19.58
N GLY A 62 9.20 1.76 -20.67
CA GLY A 62 8.66 0.67 -21.50
C GLY A 62 7.43 -0.07 -20.95
N GLN A 63 6.94 0.28 -19.75
CA GLN A 63 5.75 -0.36 -19.19
C GLN A 63 4.46 0.13 -19.85
N LYS A 64 3.60 -0.81 -20.21
CA LYS A 64 2.26 -0.56 -20.74
C LYS A 64 1.24 -0.46 -19.61
N LEU A 65 0.08 0.12 -19.89
CA LEU A 65 -1.03 0.18 -18.94
C LEU A 65 -1.43 -1.21 -18.39
N SER A 66 -1.34 -2.27 -19.21
CA SER A 66 -1.64 -3.64 -18.78
C SER A 66 -0.78 -4.11 -17.60
N PHE A 67 0.46 -3.64 -17.50
CA PHE A 67 1.37 -3.95 -16.38
C PHE A 67 0.79 -3.53 -15.02
N PHE A 68 0.05 -2.41 -14.98
CA PHE A 68 -0.55 -1.85 -13.78
C PHE A 68 -1.83 -2.59 -13.34
N PHE A 69 -2.38 -3.44 -14.19
CA PHE A 69 -3.57 -4.23 -13.93
C PHE A 69 -3.30 -5.74 -13.89
N ASP A 70 -2.05 -6.17 -14.11
CA ASP A 70 -1.71 -7.58 -14.20
C ASP A 70 -1.63 -8.20 -12.80
N PRO A 71 -2.55 -9.12 -12.44
CA PRO A 71 -2.53 -9.75 -11.12
C PRO A 71 -1.28 -10.60 -10.88
N VAL A 72 -0.60 -11.11 -11.92
CA VAL A 72 0.70 -11.79 -11.78
C VAL A 72 1.77 -10.81 -11.29
N VAL A 73 1.77 -9.59 -11.85
CA VAL A 73 2.68 -8.52 -11.43
C VAL A 73 2.40 -8.12 -9.99
N LEU A 74 1.13 -7.98 -9.60
CA LEU A 74 0.75 -7.70 -8.22
C LEU A 74 1.21 -8.79 -7.24
N ASP A 75 0.98 -10.06 -7.59
CA ASP A 75 1.36 -11.22 -6.77
C ASP A 75 2.88 -11.39 -6.62
N SER A 76 3.69 -10.81 -7.51
CA SER A 76 5.15 -10.81 -7.40
C SER A 76 5.69 -10.18 -6.11
N LEU A 77 4.90 -9.32 -5.44
CA LEU A 77 5.24 -8.72 -4.16
C LEU A 77 5.21 -9.75 -3.01
N VAL A 78 4.30 -10.73 -3.03
CA VAL A 78 4.09 -11.68 -1.93
C VAL A 78 5.36 -12.42 -1.51
N PRO A 79 6.12 -13.09 -2.40
CA PRO A 79 7.35 -13.78 -2.01
C PRO A 79 8.41 -12.83 -1.45
N VAL A 80 8.44 -11.57 -1.90
CA VAL A 80 9.35 -10.54 -1.36
C VAL A 80 9.01 -10.25 0.10
N LEU A 81 7.74 -10.01 0.41
CA LEU A 81 7.28 -9.73 1.77
C LEU A 81 7.54 -10.91 2.71
N GLN A 82 7.16 -12.13 2.28
CA GLN A 82 7.36 -13.35 3.05
C GLN A 82 8.85 -13.62 3.31
N ARG A 83 9.72 -13.37 2.33
CA ARG A 83 11.16 -13.49 2.50
C ARG A 83 11.68 -12.53 3.55
N ALA A 84 11.32 -11.24 3.47
CA ALA A 84 11.76 -10.22 4.41
C ALA A 84 11.35 -10.55 5.86
N VAL A 85 10.06 -10.81 6.07
CA VAL A 85 9.49 -11.06 7.41
C VAL A 85 9.99 -12.38 7.98
N SER A 86 10.06 -13.45 7.19
CA SER A 86 10.52 -14.74 7.68
C SER A 86 12.00 -14.72 8.08
N LEU A 87 12.85 -14.00 7.34
CA LEU A 87 14.27 -13.88 7.68
C LEU A 87 14.48 -13.12 8.99
N VAL A 88 13.79 -11.99 9.16
CA VAL A 88 13.85 -11.22 10.42
C VAL A 88 13.31 -12.04 11.58
N LYS A 89 12.15 -12.68 11.42
CA LYS A 89 11.52 -13.50 12.48
C LYS A 89 12.43 -14.63 12.95
N ARG A 90 13.04 -15.38 12.02
CA ARG A 90 13.95 -16.50 12.37
C ARG A 90 15.18 -16.04 13.16
N THR A 91 15.74 -14.87 12.85
CA THR A 91 16.95 -14.36 13.51
C THR A 91 16.64 -13.61 14.81
N SER A 92 15.49 -12.94 14.90
CA SER A 92 15.11 -12.13 16.06
C SER A 92 14.74 -12.93 17.33
N GLY A 93 14.54 -14.24 17.19
CA GLY A 93 14.12 -15.11 18.30
C GLY A 93 12.80 -14.65 18.92
N ASN A 94 12.78 -14.45 20.24
CA ASN A 94 11.60 -13.97 20.98
C ASN A 94 11.42 -12.45 20.96
N LYS A 95 12.39 -11.69 20.45
CA LYS A 95 12.28 -10.22 20.37
C LYS A 95 11.50 -9.85 19.12
N ARG A 96 10.37 -9.15 19.25
CA ARG A 96 9.69 -8.58 18.06
C ARG A 96 10.59 -7.52 17.44
N LYS A 97 10.99 -7.73 16.20
CA LYS A 97 11.67 -6.73 15.36
C LYS A 97 10.73 -6.28 14.25
N GLN A 98 10.58 -4.97 14.08
CA GLN A 98 9.72 -4.42 13.04
C GLN A 98 10.36 -4.58 11.66
N VAL A 99 9.52 -4.81 10.64
CA VAL A 99 9.92 -4.93 9.24
C VAL A 99 9.17 -3.88 8.43
N TRP A 100 9.92 -2.99 7.79
CA TRP A 100 9.38 -1.86 7.06
C TRP A 100 9.73 -1.96 5.58
N LEU A 101 8.76 -1.65 4.73
CA LEU A 101 9.00 -1.38 3.31
C LEU A 101 9.44 0.09 3.21
N GLY A 102 10.74 0.33 3.32
CA GLY A 102 11.36 1.64 3.56
C GLY A 102 11.38 2.59 2.36
N GLU A 103 11.15 2.06 1.16
CA GLU A 103 10.98 2.86 -0.06
C GLU A 103 10.23 2.00 -1.10
N THR A 104 9.13 2.52 -1.64
CA THR A 104 8.38 1.77 -2.65
C THR A 104 7.48 2.64 -3.52
N ALA A 105 7.32 2.25 -4.78
CA ALA A 105 6.38 2.86 -5.72
C ALA A 105 5.83 1.81 -6.70
N SER A 106 5.15 2.23 -7.77
CA SER A 106 4.80 1.38 -8.91
C SER A 106 6.05 0.85 -9.60
N SER A 107 6.83 1.73 -10.21
CA SER A 107 8.01 1.42 -11.03
C SER A 107 9.23 2.22 -10.59
N TYR A 108 10.44 1.65 -10.71
CA TYR A 108 11.69 2.37 -10.39
C TYR A 108 12.09 3.35 -11.50
N ASN A 109 13.23 4.05 -11.35
CA ASN A 109 13.73 5.07 -12.30
C ASN A 109 12.73 6.21 -12.58
N GLY A 110 12.16 6.79 -11.53
CA GLY A 110 11.24 7.93 -11.67
C GLY A 110 9.82 7.55 -12.07
N GLY A 111 9.48 6.27 -12.21
CA GLY A 111 8.14 5.81 -12.53
C GLY A 111 7.81 5.87 -14.02
N THR A 112 6.76 5.16 -14.43
CA THR A 112 6.30 5.11 -15.81
C THR A 112 5.54 6.38 -16.18
N ALA A 113 6.07 7.14 -17.14
CA ALA A 113 5.50 8.40 -17.60
C ALA A 113 4.03 8.25 -18.06
N GLY A 114 3.17 9.17 -17.62
CA GLY A 114 1.74 9.19 -17.95
C GLY A 114 0.89 8.08 -17.32
N ILE A 115 1.49 7.15 -16.56
CA ILE A 115 0.75 6.06 -15.89
C ILE A 115 0.95 6.10 -14.38
N SER A 116 2.19 6.27 -13.89
CA SER A 116 2.49 6.22 -12.44
C SER A 116 1.90 7.38 -11.63
N ASN A 117 1.48 8.46 -12.28
CA ASN A 117 0.83 9.62 -11.67
C ASN A 117 -0.69 9.61 -11.90
N SER A 118 -1.23 8.55 -12.51
CA SER A 118 -2.63 8.45 -12.90
C SER A 118 -3.44 7.57 -11.96
N TYR A 119 -4.75 7.53 -12.18
CA TYR A 119 -5.67 6.66 -11.46
C TYR A 119 -5.28 5.16 -11.52
N ALA A 120 -4.68 4.71 -12.64
CA ALA A 120 -4.21 3.33 -12.80
C ALA A 120 -3.11 2.93 -11.80
N ALA A 121 -2.30 3.88 -11.31
CA ALA A 121 -1.29 3.60 -10.28
C ALA A 121 -1.90 3.14 -8.95
N GLY A 122 -3.14 3.57 -8.67
CA GLY A 122 -3.85 3.28 -7.41
C GLY A 122 -4.15 1.80 -7.21
N PHE A 123 -4.20 0.99 -8.27
CA PHE A 123 -4.37 -0.47 -8.13
C PHE A 123 -3.14 -1.09 -7.49
N MET A 124 -1.95 -0.81 -8.02
CA MET A 124 -0.69 -1.25 -7.43
C MET A 124 -0.52 -0.69 -6.01
N TRP A 125 -0.92 0.55 -5.78
CA TRP A 125 -0.75 1.17 -4.46
C TRP A 125 -1.70 0.57 -3.40
N MET A 126 -2.98 0.42 -3.71
CA MET A 126 -3.96 -0.20 -2.82
C MET A 126 -3.61 -1.67 -2.52
N ASP A 127 -3.24 -2.44 -3.56
CA ASP A 127 -2.84 -3.84 -3.40
C ASP A 127 -1.63 -3.99 -2.50
N LYS A 128 -0.62 -3.13 -2.72
CA LYS A 128 0.60 -3.12 -1.92
C LYS A 128 0.31 -2.87 -0.45
N LEU A 129 -0.54 -1.90 -0.12
CA LEU A 129 -0.93 -1.62 1.26
C LEU A 129 -1.61 -2.84 1.89
N GLY A 130 -2.56 -3.47 1.18
CA GLY A 130 -3.25 -4.67 1.64
C GLY A 130 -2.34 -5.88 1.83
N LEU A 131 -1.49 -6.18 0.84
CA LEU A 131 -0.51 -7.27 0.91
C LEU A 131 0.53 -7.04 2.01
N CYS A 132 1.02 -5.81 2.17
CA CYS A 132 1.96 -5.46 3.24
C CYS A 132 1.34 -5.73 4.61
N ALA A 133 0.11 -5.26 4.85
CA ALA A 133 -0.62 -5.49 6.09
C ALA A 133 -0.81 -6.99 6.38
N LEU A 134 -1.29 -7.75 5.39
CA LEU A 134 -1.50 -9.20 5.54
C LEU A 134 -0.21 -9.99 5.80
N ASN A 135 0.92 -9.56 5.25
CA ASN A 135 2.20 -10.27 5.37
C ASN A 135 3.06 -9.76 6.53
N GLY A 136 2.54 -8.89 7.40
CA GLY A 136 3.22 -8.47 8.62
C GLY A 136 4.31 -7.41 8.42
N ILE A 137 4.16 -6.56 7.40
CA ILE A 137 4.95 -5.32 7.27
C ILE A 137 4.35 -4.26 8.20
N ASP A 138 5.16 -3.69 9.08
CA ASP A 138 4.69 -2.74 10.09
C ASP A 138 4.58 -1.30 9.55
N ALA A 139 5.32 -0.94 8.49
CA ALA A 139 5.26 0.38 7.88
C ALA A 139 5.64 0.35 6.39
N VAL A 140 5.00 1.22 5.60
CA VAL A 140 5.21 1.35 4.15
C VAL A 140 5.50 2.81 3.81
N PHE A 141 6.64 3.06 3.17
CA PHE A 141 7.10 4.40 2.82
C PHE A 141 7.01 4.60 1.31
N ARG A 142 6.03 5.41 0.89
CA ARG A 142 5.85 5.76 -0.52
C ARG A 142 7.02 6.60 -1.04
N HIS A 143 7.61 6.14 -2.12
CA HIS A 143 8.46 6.94 -3.00
C HIS A 143 7.60 7.49 -4.15
N THR A 144 7.41 8.79 -4.32
CA THR A 144 7.80 9.92 -3.46
C THR A 144 6.58 10.76 -3.12
N PHE A 145 6.74 11.66 -2.14
CA PHE A 145 5.76 12.71 -1.93
C PHE A 145 5.74 13.71 -3.10
N PHE A 146 6.92 14.15 -3.55
CA PHE A 146 7.12 15.14 -4.61
C PHE A 146 8.23 14.68 -5.58
N MET A 147 8.17 15.12 -6.84
CA MET A 147 9.05 14.76 -7.97
C MET A 147 8.99 13.32 -8.48
N GLY A 148 9.05 13.17 -9.81
CA GLY A 148 8.98 11.88 -10.50
C GLY A 148 7.54 11.52 -10.89
N ASN A 149 7.38 10.63 -11.86
CA ASN A 149 6.09 10.21 -12.36
C ASN A 149 5.27 9.42 -11.33
N TYR A 150 5.86 8.91 -10.25
CA TYR A 150 5.13 8.24 -9.15
C TYR A 150 4.78 9.16 -7.98
N ALA A 151 5.06 10.47 -8.10
CA ALA A 151 4.90 11.40 -6.99
C ALA A 151 3.43 11.53 -6.54
N MET A 152 3.24 11.74 -5.24
CA MET A 152 1.93 12.02 -4.67
C MET A 152 1.36 13.36 -5.12
N THR A 153 2.21 14.34 -5.45
CA THR A 153 1.81 15.63 -6.03
C THR A 153 2.61 15.92 -7.30
N ASN A 154 2.01 16.65 -8.24
CA ASN A 154 2.71 17.15 -9.42
C ASN A 154 3.55 18.40 -9.10
N ASP A 155 4.20 18.98 -10.12
CA ASP A 155 5.10 20.14 -9.97
C ASP A 155 4.38 21.40 -9.48
N ASP A 156 3.08 21.53 -9.77
CA ASP A 156 2.21 22.61 -9.27
C ASP A 156 1.67 22.32 -7.86
N THR A 157 2.17 21.28 -7.19
CA THR A 157 1.71 20.78 -5.88
C THR A 157 0.27 20.28 -5.86
N ASN A 158 -0.34 20.05 -7.03
CA ASN A 158 -1.66 19.45 -7.12
C ASN A 158 -1.57 17.95 -6.81
N PRO A 159 -2.45 17.40 -5.95
CA PRO A 159 -2.43 15.98 -5.64
C PRO A 159 -2.78 15.09 -6.83
N ASN A 160 -1.95 14.07 -7.06
CA ASN A 160 -2.26 12.96 -7.97
C ASN A 160 -3.23 11.96 -7.30
N PRO A 161 -3.86 11.04 -8.05
CA PRO A 161 -4.86 10.10 -7.51
C PRO A 161 -4.38 9.28 -6.31
N ASP A 162 -3.11 8.86 -6.28
CA ASP A 162 -2.56 8.10 -5.16
C ASP A 162 -2.48 8.89 -3.84
N TYR A 163 -2.40 10.22 -3.89
CA TYR A 163 -2.50 11.05 -2.69
C TYR A 163 -3.89 10.92 -2.07
N TRP A 164 -4.93 11.00 -2.89
CA TRP A 164 -6.32 10.89 -2.45
C TRP A 164 -6.63 9.51 -1.88
N LEU A 165 -6.15 8.45 -2.54
CA LEU A 165 -6.18 7.09 -2.02
C LEU A 165 -5.48 6.99 -0.66
N SER A 166 -4.30 7.61 -0.52
CA SER A 166 -3.54 7.60 0.74
C SER A 166 -4.24 8.38 1.85
N LEU A 167 -4.87 9.51 1.52
CA LEU A 167 -5.67 10.29 2.46
C LEU A 167 -6.86 9.50 2.98
N LEU A 168 -7.60 8.83 2.09
CA LEU A 168 -8.68 7.92 2.48
C LEU A 168 -8.18 6.77 3.35
N TYR A 169 -7.09 6.11 2.93
CA TYR A 169 -6.51 5.01 3.67
C TYR A 169 -6.12 5.43 5.09
N ARG A 170 -5.40 6.55 5.23
CA ARG A 170 -4.99 7.11 6.53
C ARG A 170 -6.18 7.48 7.41
N THR A 171 -7.30 7.88 6.81
CA THR A 171 -8.48 8.35 7.54
C THR A 171 -9.37 7.20 8.01
N LEU A 172 -9.49 6.14 7.22
CA LEU A 172 -10.49 5.08 7.44
C LEU A 172 -9.89 3.77 7.98
N ILE A 173 -8.69 3.40 7.56
CA ILE A 173 -8.15 2.06 7.82
C ILE A 173 -7.60 1.94 9.25
N GLY A 174 -8.09 0.94 9.98
CA GLY A 174 -7.65 0.62 11.34
C GLY A 174 -6.32 -0.13 11.41
N GLU A 175 -5.80 -0.35 12.61
CA GLU A 175 -4.51 -1.05 12.81
C GLU A 175 -4.66 -2.58 12.88
N GLN A 176 -5.86 -3.11 13.20
CA GLN A 176 -6.08 -4.55 13.30
C GLN A 176 -6.36 -5.13 11.93
N VAL A 177 -5.41 -5.89 11.39
CA VAL A 177 -5.56 -6.60 10.11
C VAL A 177 -6.48 -7.82 10.30
N LEU A 178 -7.43 -8.01 9.38
CA LEU A 178 -8.30 -9.18 9.32
C LEU A 178 -7.95 -10.02 8.08
N ASN A 179 -8.13 -11.34 8.19
CA ASN A 179 -7.97 -12.23 7.05
C ASN A 179 -9.29 -12.30 6.25
N VAL A 180 -9.23 -12.06 4.95
CA VAL A 180 -10.39 -12.16 4.04
C VAL A 180 -10.27 -13.46 3.26
N LYS A 181 -11.28 -14.31 3.37
CA LYS A 181 -11.44 -15.48 2.48
C LYS A 181 -12.41 -15.11 1.38
N SER A 182 -12.00 -15.28 0.14
CA SER A 182 -12.79 -14.95 -1.05
C SER A 182 -13.00 -16.19 -1.89
N ASN A 183 -14.24 -16.40 -2.32
CA ASN A 183 -14.59 -17.43 -3.31
C ASN A 183 -14.63 -16.85 -4.74
N LEU A 184 -14.19 -15.59 -4.93
CA LEU A 184 -14.19 -14.92 -6.23
C LEU A 184 -13.08 -15.44 -7.17
N GLY A 185 -12.13 -16.21 -6.65
CA GLY A 185 -11.25 -17.06 -7.45
C GLY A 185 -11.81 -18.47 -7.47
N GLY A 186 -12.37 -18.90 -8.60
CA GLY A 186 -12.88 -20.27 -8.76
C GLY A 186 -11.79 -21.33 -8.52
N GLU A 187 -12.18 -22.59 -8.35
CA GLU A 187 -11.22 -23.69 -8.22
C GLU A 187 -10.30 -23.77 -9.45
N GLY A 188 -8.98 -23.73 -9.23
CA GLY A 188 -7.99 -23.68 -10.31
C GLY A 188 -7.86 -22.33 -11.02
N ALA A 189 -8.55 -21.29 -10.56
CA ALA A 189 -8.40 -19.94 -11.10
C ALA A 189 -6.99 -19.43 -10.82
N GLY A 190 -6.36 -18.85 -11.84
CA GLY A 190 -5.07 -18.18 -11.72
C GLY A 190 -5.11 -16.98 -10.76
N PRO A 191 -4.16 -16.04 -10.89
CA PRO A 191 -4.07 -14.87 -10.01
C PRO A 191 -5.42 -14.15 -9.82
N MET A 192 -5.77 -13.84 -8.56
CA MET A 192 -7.05 -13.20 -8.23
C MET A 192 -7.16 -11.82 -8.88
N GLN A 193 -8.21 -11.62 -9.68
CA GLN A 193 -8.51 -10.35 -10.34
C GLN A 193 -9.37 -9.41 -9.49
N VAL A 194 -10.14 -9.96 -8.54
CA VAL A 194 -10.89 -9.17 -7.57
C VAL A 194 -10.25 -9.39 -6.20
N ARG A 195 -9.76 -8.31 -5.61
CA ARG A 195 -8.81 -8.36 -4.49
C ARG A 195 -9.31 -7.49 -3.37
N PHE A 196 -9.50 -8.09 -2.20
CA PHE A 196 -10.05 -7.42 -1.02
C PHE A 196 -9.23 -7.72 0.22
N TYR A 197 -9.16 -6.71 1.07
CA TYR A 197 -8.45 -6.68 2.34
C TYR A 197 -9.37 -6.08 3.39
N ALA A 198 -9.24 -6.53 4.64
CA ALA A 198 -10.09 -6.04 5.70
C ALA A 198 -9.27 -5.64 6.92
N HIS A 199 -9.69 -4.54 7.54
CA HIS A 199 -9.15 -4.07 8.79
C HIS A 199 -10.29 -3.80 9.76
N LYS A 200 -9.96 -3.80 11.05
CA LYS A 200 -10.86 -3.44 12.14
C LYS A 200 -10.22 -2.35 12.98
N ASN A 201 -11.05 -1.45 13.49
CA ASN A 201 -10.72 -0.61 14.64
C ASN A 201 -11.82 -0.80 15.71
N GLN A 202 -11.73 -0.05 16.81
CA GLN A 202 -12.66 -0.18 17.94
C GLN A 202 -14.13 0.00 17.51
N THR A 203 -14.40 0.83 16.51
CA THR A 203 -15.75 1.29 16.15
C THR A 203 -16.21 0.83 14.77
N HIS A 204 -15.30 0.33 13.92
CA HIS A 204 -15.61 0.00 12.54
C HIS A 204 -14.89 -1.26 12.05
N THR A 205 -15.55 -1.94 11.12
CA THR A 205 -14.93 -2.93 10.23
C THR A 205 -14.88 -2.32 8.84
N ILE A 206 -13.71 -2.37 8.20
CA ILE A 206 -13.46 -1.75 6.90
C ILE A 206 -13.00 -2.83 5.94
N LEU A 207 -13.71 -2.98 4.82
CA LEU A 207 -13.27 -3.71 3.66
C LEU A 207 -12.73 -2.71 2.64
N PHE A 208 -11.59 -2.96 2.04
CA PHE A 208 -11.10 -2.19 0.91
C PHE A 208 -10.56 -3.12 -0.15
N GLY A 209 -10.61 -2.68 -1.40
CA GLY A 209 -10.22 -3.54 -2.49
C GLY A 209 -10.60 -2.99 -3.84
N MET A 210 -10.45 -3.86 -4.83
CA MET A 210 -10.47 -3.45 -6.22
C MET A 210 -10.92 -4.57 -7.15
N ASN A 211 -11.43 -4.15 -8.29
CA ASN A 211 -11.84 -5.00 -9.39
C ASN A 211 -10.95 -4.75 -10.61
N LEU A 212 -10.11 -5.73 -10.97
CA LEU A 212 -9.27 -5.70 -12.16
C LEU A 212 -9.99 -6.23 -13.41
N LEU A 213 -11.22 -6.75 -13.30
CA LEU A 213 -11.98 -7.24 -14.46
C LEU A 213 -12.48 -6.09 -15.32
N ASN A 214 -12.94 -6.44 -16.53
CA ASN A 214 -13.56 -5.51 -17.47
C ASN A 214 -15.08 -5.39 -17.29
N GLU A 215 -15.63 -6.00 -16.24
CA GLU A 215 -17.06 -6.00 -15.91
C GLU A 215 -17.28 -5.65 -14.43
N THR A 216 -18.50 -5.23 -14.08
CA THR A 216 -18.89 -4.97 -12.69
C THR A 216 -19.03 -6.27 -11.92
N VAL A 217 -18.47 -6.33 -10.71
CA VAL A 217 -18.65 -7.47 -9.81
C VAL A 217 -19.57 -7.12 -8.65
N ARG A 218 -20.35 -8.10 -8.21
CA ARG A 218 -21.21 -8.02 -7.02
C ARG A 218 -20.56 -8.76 -5.88
N VAL A 219 -20.39 -8.08 -4.76
CA VAL A 219 -19.65 -8.57 -3.60
C VAL A 219 -20.59 -8.65 -2.42
N GLU A 220 -20.84 -9.87 -1.97
CA GLU A 220 -21.53 -10.17 -0.72
C GLU A 220 -20.50 -10.45 0.37
N VAL A 221 -20.66 -9.81 1.52
CA VAL A 221 -19.79 -10.02 2.67
C VAL A 221 -20.56 -10.82 3.70
N SER A 222 -20.08 -12.02 4.01
CA SER A 222 -20.74 -12.93 4.95
C SER A 222 -20.95 -12.24 6.30
N GLY A 223 -22.18 -12.30 6.81
CA GLY A 223 -22.59 -11.66 8.07
C GLY A 223 -22.79 -10.14 7.98
N GLN A 224 -22.75 -9.53 6.79
CA GLN A 224 -22.96 -8.10 6.58
C GLN A 224 -24.11 -7.86 5.58
N SER A 225 -25.35 -7.90 6.07
CA SER A 225 -26.56 -7.59 5.28
C SER A 225 -26.99 -6.13 5.37
N GLU A 226 -26.50 -5.40 6.37
CA GLU A 226 -26.87 -4.01 6.61
C GLU A 226 -26.23 -3.06 5.58
N PRO A 227 -26.88 -1.91 5.30
CA PRO A 227 -26.30 -0.87 4.47
C PRO A 227 -24.91 -0.44 4.96
N VAL A 228 -24.00 -0.24 4.00
CA VAL A 228 -22.58 0.06 4.25
C VAL A 228 -22.21 1.44 3.73
N THR A 229 -21.31 2.14 4.43
CA THR A 229 -20.81 3.42 3.93
C THR A 229 -19.69 3.17 2.91
N GLN A 230 -19.94 3.52 1.66
CA GLN A 230 -19.02 3.37 0.54
C GLN A 230 -18.19 4.63 0.29
N TYR A 231 -16.93 4.40 -0.08
CA TYR A 231 -15.95 5.37 -0.56
C TYR A 231 -15.31 4.81 -1.84
N LEU A 232 -16.03 4.90 -2.97
CA LEU A 232 -15.56 4.41 -4.27
C LEU A 232 -14.74 5.49 -4.97
N LEU A 233 -13.51 5.18 -5.35
CA LEU A 233 -12.69 6.05 -6.17
C LEU A 233 -12.91 5.72 -7.66
N GLU A 234 -13.02 6.76 -8.47
CA GLU A 234 -13.31 6.65 -9.89
C GLU A 234 -12.45 7.63 -10.70
N PRO A 235 -11.92 7.25 -11.87
CA PRO A 235 -11.23 8.18 -12.74
C PRO A 235 -12.23 9.15 -13.39
N LYS A 236 -11.79 10.40 -13.59
CA LYS A 236 -12.56 11.38 -14.36
C LYS A 236 -12.87 10.84 -15.76
N GLU A 237 -14.14 10.94 -16.15
CA GLU A 237 -14.67 10.49 -17.45
C GLU A 237 -14.42 9.00 -17.73
N GLY A 238 -14.18 8.20 -16.68
CA GLY A 238 -13.85 6.78 -16.83
C GLY A 238 -12.44 6.50 -17.35
N ASN A 239 -11.63 7.54 -17.61
CA ASN A 239 -10.28 7.39 -18.16
C ASN A 239 -9.27 6.96 -17.08
N VAL A 240 -8.87 5.69 -17.08
CA VAL A 240 -7.95 5.14 -16.08
C VAL A 240 -6.55 5.76 -16.09
N THR A 241 -6.14 6.47 -17.14
CA THR A 241 -4.89 7.25 -17.15
C THR A 241 -5.08 8.72 -16.74
N SER A 242 -6.29 9.10 -16.30
CA SER A 242 -6.56 10.43 -15.75
C SER A 242 -5.77 10.68 -14.47
N THR A 243 -5.26 11.90 -14.32
CA THR A 243 -4.68 12.43 -13.07
C THR A 243 -5.74 13.01 -12.14
N ARG A 244 -7.02 12.97 -12.53
CA ARG A 244 -8.16 13.45 -11.74
C ARG A 244 -9.03 12.28 -11.30
N VAL A 245 -9.45 12.31 -10.04
CA VAL A 245 -10.22 11.24 -9.40
C VAL A 245 -11.47 11.81 -8.70
N LEU A 246 -12.52 11.00 -8.70
CA LEU A 246 -13.77 11.25 -7.99
C LEU A 246 -13.90 10.29 -6.83
N LEU A 247 -14.56 10.73 -5.77
CA LEU A 247 -15.01 9.93 -4.65
C LEU A 247 -16.53 9.91 -4.66
N ASN A 248 -17.12 8.75 -4.95
CA ASN A 248 -18.56 8.56 -5.14
C ASN A 248 -19.16 9.59 -6.11
N GLY A 249 -18.60 9.70 -7.32
CA GLY A 249 -19.03 10.66 -8.33
C GLY A 249 -18.73 12.14 -8.06
N ARG A 250 -18.07 12.50 -6.95
CA ARG A 250 -17.67 13.88 -6.64
C ARG A 250 -16.17 14.06 -6.80
N GLU A 251 -15.76 15.01 -7.62
CA GLU A 251 -14.34 15.23 -7.88
C GLU A 251 -13.57 15.71 -6.63
N LEU A 252 -12.40 15.10 -6.39
CA LEU A 252 -11.50 15.51 -5.32
C LEU A 252 -10.56 16.60 -5.83
N ILE A 253 -10.64 17.77 -5.21
CA ILE A 253 -9.88 18.96 -5.57
C ILE A 253 -9.21 19.51 -4.30
N PHE A 254 -7.95 19.91 -4.41
CA PHE A 254 -7.27 20.66 -3.36
C PHE A 254 -7.51 22.15 -3.57
N ASP A 255 -8.08 22.85 -2.59
CA ASP A 255 -8.45 24.27 -2.71
C ASP A 255 -7.29 25.24 -2.40
N GLY A 256 -6.06 24.71 -2.24
CA GLY A 256 -4.87 25.47 -1.86
C GLY A 256 -4.73 25.74 -0.35
N LYS A 257 -5.73 25.40 0.47
CA LYS A 257 -5.71 25.63 1.92
C LYS A 257 -5.97 24.36 2.73
N ARG A 258 -6.92 23.53 2.32
CA ARG A 258 -7.34 22.31 3.02
C ARG A 258 -7.70 21.22 2.03
N SER A 259 -7.37 19.97 2.39
CA SER A 259 -7.94 18.82 1.70
C SER A 259 -9.45 18.72 1.99
N PRO A 260 -10.27 18.23 1.04
CA PRO A 260 -11.68 17.94 1.27
C PRO A 260 -11.83 16.98 2.46
N SER A 261 -12.92 17.16 3.22
CA SER A 261 -13.29 16.25 4.30
C SER A 261 -13.82 14.95 3.70
N VAL A 262 -12.91 14.03 3.37
CA VAL A 262 -13.23 12.77 2.69
C VAL A 262 -14.23 11.91 3.48
N THR A 263 -14.26 12.01 4.82
CA THR A 263 -15.23 11.33 5.70
C THR A 263 -16.67 11.74 5.44
N ASN A 264 -16.91 12.97 4.99
CA ASN A 264 -18.26 13.49 4.73
C ASN A 264 -18.74 13.16 3.32
N MET A 265 -17.92 12.45 2.53
CA MET A 265 -18.21 12.08 1.15
C MET A 265 -18.62 10.60 1.02
N GLY A 266 -18.73 9.88 2.12
CA GLY A 266 -19.26 8.51 2.14
C GLY A 266 -20.73 8.49 1.71
N VAL A 267 -21.12 7.47 0.96
CA VAL A 267 -22.51 7.24 0.54
C VAL A 267 -23.00 5.90 1.05
N LEU A 268 -24.23 5.82 1.53
CA LEU A 268 -24.81 4.57 1.99
C LEU A 268 -25.23 3.73 0.78
N VAL A 269 -24.79 2.48 0.72
CA VAL A 269 -25.18 1.51 -0.31
C VAL A 269 -25.67 0.22 0.34
N THR A 270 -26.64 -0.44 -0.28
CA THR A 270 -27.18 -1.70 0.20
C THR A 270 -26.41 -2.86 -0.43
N PRO A 271 -26.02 -3.90 0.34
CA PRO A 271 -25.48 -5.13 -0.24
C PRO A 271 -26.44 -5.78 -1.27
N PRO A 272 -25.92 -6.50 -2.29
CA PRO A 272 -24.52 -6.72 -2.59
C PRO A 272 -23.82 -5.44 -3.06
N ILE A 273 -22.56 -5.28 -2.66
CA ILE A 273 -21.73 -4.14 -3.09
C ILE A 273 -21.41 -4.30 -4.58
N GLU A 274 -21.71 -3.30 -5.39
CA GLU A 274 -21.29 -3.27 -6.79
C GLU A 274 -19.93 -2.58 -6.92
N VAL A 275 -18.93 -3.29 -7.45
CA VAL A 275 -17.61 -2.74 -7.75
C VAL A 275 -17.43 -2.72 -9.26
N PRO A 276 -17.55 -1.55 -9.92
CA PRO A 276 -17.46 -1.47 -11.37
C PRO A 276 -16.11 -1.92 -11.90
N SER A 277 -16.09 -2.24 -13.19
CA SER A 277 -14.88 -2.54 -13.96
C SER A 277 -13.78 -1.50 -13.71
N LYS A 278 -12.56 -1.98 -13.41
CA LYS A 278 -11.41 -1.12 -13.12
C LYS A 278 -11.73 -0.04 -12.08
N ARG A 279 -12.35 -0.42 -10.95
CA ARG A 279 -12.56 0.46 -9.79
C ARG A 279 -11.98 -0.09 -8.51
N TYR A 280 -11.69 0.82 -7.58
CA TYR A 280 -11.21 0.49 -6.24
C TYR A 280 -11.83 1.42 -5.20
N GLY A 281 -12.00 0.93 -3.98
CA GLY A 281 -12.74 1.66 -2.96
C GLY A 281 -12.64 1.05 -1.56
N MET A 282 -13.38 1.66 -0.64
CA MET A 282 -13.47 1.25 0.77
C MET A 282 -14.93 1.22 1.21
N TRP A 283 -15.29 0.26 2.04
CA TRP A 283 -16.64 0.04 2.57
C TRP A 283 -16.54 -0.15 4.08
N VAL A 284 -17.27 0.69 4.81
CA VAL A 284 -17.14 0.84 6.26
C VAL A 284 -18.47 0.48 6.93
N TRP A 285 -18.44 -0.58 7.74
CA TRP A 285 -19.51 -0.93 8.67
C TRP A 285 -19.18 -0.37 10.05
N ARG A 286 -20.16 0.25 10.70
CA ARG A 286 -20.07 0.55 12.14
C ARG A 286 -20.32 -0.75 12.90
N ASN A 287 -19.46 -1.03 13.87
CA ASN A 287 -19.61 -2.16 14.78
C ASN A 287 -20.80 -1.96 15.71
#